data_AF-A0A369KG05-F1
#
_entry.id   AF-A0A369KG05-F1
#
_cell.length_a   1.000
_cell.length_b   1.000
_cell.length_c   1.000
_cell.angle_alpha   90.00
_cell.angle_beta   90.00
_cell.angle_gamma   90.00
#
_symmetry.space_group_name_H-M   'P 1'
#
loop_
_entity.id
_entity.type
_entity.pdbx_description
1 polymer ?
#
loop_
_entity_poly.entity_id
_entity_poly.type
_entity_poly.pdbx_seq_one_letter_code
_entity_poly.pdbx_strand_id
1 'polypeptide(L)'
;MPAERNTNLYTPRGPPNMAQRFTTPTRDDVNPFLTNTPVPPGLLFHQCNNLASPQTPSCPGNEELARRAVDISTTYLTTKEGIEAYNRTLLAWESQHSPAHEVDFVTPPYPLTPGTVNIRSKECFRCGQKGHYSRECQVEEARQVNPREQHWRAKIGRLLYMTKKLTDTAGISQINATEDIPLPYELTIYDAASLNFEDYDDSGNGQESRA
;
A
#
# COMPACT_ATOMS: atom_id res chain seq x y z
N MET A 1 38.31 21.35 49.32
CA MET A 1 37.79 20.60 48.16
C MET A 1 36.93 21.53 47.32
N PRO A 2 37.45 22.09 46.21
CA PRO A 2 36.62 22.81 45.26
C PRO A 2 36.07 21.85 44.19
N ALA A 3 34.77 21.95 43.91
CA ALA A 3 34.09 21.20 42.87
C ALA A 3 34.44 21.78 41.49
N GLU A 4 35.03 20.95 40.63
CA GLU A 4 35.35 21.31 39.25
C GLU A 4 34.07 21.39 38.42
N ARG A 5 33.79 22.60 37.91
CA ARG A 5 32.68 22.88 37.01
C ARG A 5 33.21 22.75 35.58
N ASN A 6 32.99 21.60 34.96
CA ASN A 6 33.41 21.29 33.60
C ASN A 6 32.49 22.03 32.59
N THR A 7 32.97 23.11 31.99
CA THR A 7 32.28 23.83 30.91
C THR A 7 32.82 23.37 29.55
N ASN A 8 32.20 22.34 28.97
CA ASN A 8 32.42 21.98 27.58
C ASN A 8 31.51 22.84 26.68
N LEU A 9 32.10 23.81 25.99
CA LEU A 9 31.46 24.61 24.95
C LEU A 9 31.42 23.78 23.65
N TYR A 10 30.23 23.36 23.24
CA TYR A 10 29.99 22.62 22.00
C TYR A 10 29.96 23.57 20.80
N THR A 11 30.89 23.41 19.86
CA THR A 11 30.90 24.11 18.56
C THR A 11 30.30 23.20 17.49
N PRO A 12 29.34 23.65 16.65
CA PRO A 12 28.83 22.83 15.55
C PRO A 12 29.85 22.78 14.40
N ARG A 13 30.31 21.57 14.07
CA ARG A 13 31.14 21.29 12.90
C ARG A 13 30.21 21.01 11.70
N GLY A 14 30.24 21.85 10.68
CA GLY A 14 29.49 21.63 9.44
C GLY A 14 29.94 20.36 8.69
N PRO A 15 29.09 19.76 7.85
CA PRO A 15 29.40 18.52 7.14
C PRO A 15 30.46 18.75 6.06
N PRO A 16 31.39 17.79 5.84
CA PRO A 16 32.32 17.87 4.73
C PRO A 16 31.60 17.63 3.40
N ASN A 17 31.92 18.48 2.43
CA ASN A 17 31.53 18.39 1.03
C ASN A 17 32.10 17.09 0.41
N MET A 18 31.24 16.10 0.17
CA MET A 18 31.58 14.90 -0.60
C MET A 18 31.13 15.12 -2.04
N ALA A 19 32.05 15.57 -2.89
CA ALA A 19 31.86 15.55 -4.35
C ALA A 19 31.70 14.09 -4.81
N GLN A 20 30.47 13.67 -5.07
CA GLN A 20 30.17 12.38 -5.68
C GLN A 20 30.70 12.41 -7.12
N ARG A 21 31.84 11.76 -7.35
CA ARG A 21 32.29 11.42 -8.70
C ARG A 21 31.39 10.31 -9.21
N PHE A 22 30.49 10.62 -10.14
CA PHE A 22 29.80 9.60 -10.90
C PHE A 22 30.79 8.97 -11.88
N THR A 23 31.22 7.74 -11.61
CA THR A 23 31.95 6.93 -12.58
C THR A 23 30.95 6.45 -13.62
N THR A 24 31.05 6.96 -14.85
CA THR A 24 30.34 6.42 -16.00
C THR A 24 30.85 5.01 -16.33
N PRO A 25 30.00 3.98 -16.43
CA PRO A 25 30.45 2.67 -16.90
C PRO A 25 30.79 2.74 -18.39
N THR A 26 31.96 2.21 -18.73
CA THR A 26 32.42 2.00 -20.10
C THR A 26 31.59 0.93 -20.80
N ARG A 27 31.44 1.09 -22.12
CA ARG A 27 30.43 0.46 -22.99
C ARG A 27 30.68 -1.01 -23.35
N ASP A 28 31.22 -1.82 -22.44
CA ASP A 28 31.59 -3.22 -22.74
C ASP A 28 31.15 -4.26 -21.68
N ASP A 29 30.22 -3.91 -20.78
CA ASP A 29 29.60 -4.90 -19.90
C ASP A 29 28.52 -5.70 -20.66
N VAL A 30 28.91 -6.89 -21.16
CA VAL A 30 28.01 -7.85 -21.79
C VAL A 30 27.01 -8.37 -20.76
N ASN A 31 25.72 -8.04 -20.95
CA ASN A 31 24.62 -8.50 -20.11
C ASN A 31 24.45 -10.04 -20.24
N PRO A 32 24.59 -10.82 -19.15
CA PRO A 32 24.51 -12.28 -19.20
C PRO A 32 23.11 -12.83 -19.52
N PHE A 33 22.08 -11.98 -19.63
CA PHE A 33 20.72 -12.38 -20.01
C PHE A 33 20.44 -12.30 -21.53
N LEU A 34 21.40 -11.85 -22.35
CA LEU A 34 21.24 -11.75 -23.80
C LEU A 34 21.94 -12.91 -24.53
N THR A 35 21.41 -14.12 -24.40
CA THR A 35 21.68 -15.19 -25.38
C THR A 35 20.60 -15.18 -26.46
N ASN A 36 20.85 -14.41 -27.52
CA ASN A 36 20.14 -14.52 -28.78
C ASN A 36 20.40 -15.92 -29.37
N THR A 37 19.48 -16.86 -29.11
CA THR A 37 19.46 -18.17 -29.76
C THR A 37 18.28 -18.20 -30.73
N PRO A 38 18.48 -18.47 -32.03
CA PRO A 38 17.37 -18.53 -32.99
C PRO A 38 16.49 -19.76 -32.71
N VAL A 39 15.22 -19.54 -32.39
CA VAL A 39 14.21 -20.62 -32.25
C VAL A 39 13.67 -20.98 -33.64
N PRO A 40 13.63 -22.27 -34.04
CA PRO A 40 13.07 -22.67 -35.34
C PRO A 40 11.54 -22.50 -35.36
N PRO A 41 10.93 -22.20 -36.53
CA PRO A 41 9.51 -21.96 -36.62
C PRO A 41 8.76 -23.28 -36.67
N GLY A 42 7.92 -23.49 -35.66
CA GLY A 42 6.81 -24.43 -35.73
C GLY A 42 7.02 -25.71 -34.93
N LEU A 43 6.45 -25.73 -33.72
CA LEU A 43 5.68 -26.87 -33.22
C LEU A 43 4.51 -26.35 -32.36
N LEU A 44 3.34 -26.34 -32.99
CA LEU A 44 2.01 -26.63 -32.47
C LEU A 44 1.77 -26.38 -30.97
N PHE A 45 1.12 -25.26 -30.69
CA PHE A 45 0.35 -25.00 -29.49
C PHE A 45 -0.86 -25.94 -29.45
N HIS A 46 -0.68 -27.20 -29.08
CA HIS A 46 -1.77 -28.03 -28.58
C HIS A 46 -1.22 -29.08 -27.61
N GLN A 47 -1.77 -29.04 -26.39
CA GLN A 47 -1.94 -30.19 -25.51
C GLN A 47 -0.80 -30.51 -24.51
N CYS A 48 -0.60 -29.62 -23.55
CA CYS A 48 -0.25 -30.03 -22.18
C CYS A 48 -1.53 -30.14 -21.35
N ASN A 49 -2.36 -31.15 -21.64
CA ASN A 49 -3.45 -31.51 -20.75
C ASN A 49 -2.88 -32.17 -19.50
N ASN A 50 -3.25 -31.66 -18.32
CA ASN A 50 -3.29 -32.37 -17.04
C ASN A 50 -2.03 -33.13 -16.61
N LEU A 51 -0.93 -32.43 -16.41
CA LEU A 51 -0.02 -32.80 -15.33
C LEU A 51 -0.36 -31.90 -14.15
N ALA A 52 -0.98 -32.48 -13.12
CA ALA A 52 -1.14 -31.81 -11.84
C ALA A 52 0.26 -31.40 -11.38
N SER A 53 0.53 -30.11 -11.45
CA SER A 53 1.77 -29.53 -10.92
C SER A 53 1.91 -30.03 -9.48
N PRO A 54 3.06 -30.60 -9.07
CA PRO A 54 3.26 -30.99 -7.69
C PRO A 54 3.01 -29.74 -6.86
N GLN A 55 1.99 -29.80 -5.99
CA GLN A 55 1.68 -28.68 -5.10
C GLN A 55 2.87 -28.52 -4.17
N THR A 56 3.79 -27.63 -4.55
CA THR A 56 4.63 -26.96 -3.58
C THR A 56 3.70 -26.48 -2.48
N PRO A 57 4.03 -26.62 -1.18
CA PRO A 57 3.26 -26.01 -0.11
C PRO A 57 3.27 -24.50 -0.38
N SER A 58 2.25 -24.05 -1.11
CA SER A 58 2.10 -22.69 -1.58
C SER A 58 1.89 -21.86 -0.33
N CYS A 59 2.71 -20.82 -0.14
CA CYS A 59 2.48 -19.85 0.90
C CYS A 59 1.01 -19.43 0.83
N PRO A 60 0.24 -19.59 1.92
CA PRO A 60 -1.18 -19.33 1.89
C PRO A 60 -1.42 -17.89 1.43
N GLY A 61 -2.24 -17.73 0.40
CA GLY A 61 -2.59 -16.41 -0.13
C GLY A 61 -3.17 -15.50 0.95
N ASN A 62 -3.09 -14.20 0.72
CA ASN A 62 -3.63 -13.17 1.61
C ASN A 62 -5.11 -13.41 1.99
N GLU A 63 -5.93 -13.93 1.07
CA GLU A 63 -7.33 -14.27 1.32
C GLU A 63 -7.47 -15.38 2.37
N GLU A 64 -6.67 -16.44 2.26
CA GLU A 64 -6.70 -17.56 3.20
C GLU A 64 -6.19 -17.15 4.59
N LEU A 65 -5.15 -16.32 4.62
CA LEU A 65 -4.68 -15.69 5.84
C LEU A 65 -5.77 -14.82 6.49
N ALA A 66 -6.50 -14.04 5.72
CA ALA A 66 -7.61 -13.22 6.22
C ALA A 66 -8.77 -14.07 6.74
N ARG A 67 -9.09 -15.21 6.10
CA ARG A 67 -10.10 -16.15 6.63
C ARG A 67 -9.69 -16.72 7.97
N ARG A 68 -8.46 -17.23 8.06
CA ARG A 68 -7.93 -17.74 9.32
C ARG A 68 -7.94 -16.69 10.41
N ALA A 69 -7.53 -15.45 10.09
CA ALA A 69 -7.58 -14.32 11.00
C ALA A 69 -8.99 -14.07 11.57
N VAL A 70 -10.05 -14.25 10.77
CA VAL A 70 -11.44 -14.16 11.24
C VAL A 70 -11.79 -15.31 12.18
N ASP A 71 -11.37 -16.53 11.86
CA ASP A 71 -11.70 -17.71 12.67
C ASP A 71 -11.03 -17.66 14.05
N ILE A 72 -9.82 -17.09 14.14
CA ILE A 72 -9.08 -16.93 15.40
C ILE A 72 -9.44 -15.64 16.15
N SER A 73 -10.15 -14.70 15.52
CA SER A 73 -10.53 -13.44 16.17
C SER A 73 -11.58 -13.67 17.26
N THR A 74 -11.37 -13.02 18.41
CA THR A 74 -12.23 -13.17 19.59
C THR A 74 -13.02 -11.88 19.82
N THR A 75 -14.34 -12.00 19.97
CA THR A 75 -15.22 -10.91 20.40
C THR A 75 -15.38 -10.93 21.92
N TYR A 76 -15.35 -9.76 22.55
CA TYR A 76 -15.54 -9.64 24.00
C TYR A 76 -16.92 -9.08 24.34
N LEU A 77 -17.49 -9.55 25.44
CA LEU A 77 -18.75 -9.03 26.00
C LEU A 77 -18.52 -7.69 26.70
N THR A 78 -19.57 -6.86 26.77
CA THR A 78 -19.54 -5.57 27.49
C THR A 78 -19.60 -5.70 29.02
N THR A 79 -19.58 -6.92 29.56
CA THR A 79 -19.53 -7.14 31.01
C THR A 79 -18.16 -6.75 31.57
N LYS A 80 -18.08 -6.56 32.90
CA LYS A 80 -16.82 -6.22 33.58
C LYS A 80 -15.72 -7.25 33.28
N GLU A 81 -16.06 -8.53 33.33
CA GLU A 81 -15.14 -9.64 33.07
C GLU A 81 -14.67 -9.65 31.62
N GLY A 82 -15.56 -9.32 30.67
CA GLY A 82 -15.24 -9.22 29.25
C GLY A 82 -14.27 -8.07 28.96
N ILE A 83 -14.47 -6.92 29.60
CA ILE A 83 -13.59 -5.75 29.49
C ILE A 83 -12.20 -6.06 30.09
N GLU A 84 -12.14 -6.73 31.24
CA GLU A 84 -10.86 -7.14 31.85
C GLU A 84 -10.10 -8.15 30.97
N ALA A 85 -10.82 -9.11 30.36
CA ALA A 85 -10.24 -10.05 29.42
C ALA A 85 -9.67 -9.32 28.18
N TYR A 86 -10.45 -8.40 27.59
CA TYR A 86 -9.99 -7.57 26.48
C TYR A 86 -8.72 -6.79 26.85
N ASN A 87 -8.73 -6.07 27.96
CA ASN A 87 -7.58 -5.28 28.42
C ASN A 87 -6.33 -6.15 28.60
N ARG A 88 -6.47 -7.35 29.17
CA ARG A 88 -5.36 -8.30 29.31
C ARG A 88 -4.80 -8.74 27.96
N THR A 89 -5.67 -9.05 27.01
CA THR A 89 -5.24 -9.44 25.65
C THR A 89 -4.59 -8.29 24.90
N LEU A 90 -5.10 -7.07 25.04
CA LEU A 90 -4.54 -5.88 24.41
C LEU A 90 -3.14 -5.59 24.94
N LEU A 91 -2.95 -5.62 26.27
CA LEU A 91 -1.62 -5.44 26.88
C LEU A 91 -0.63 -6.53 26.45
N ALA A 92 -1.08 -7.78 26.37
CA ALA A 92 -0.25 -8.89 25.89
C ALA A 92 0.12 -8.76 24.41
N TRP A 93 -0.78 -8.21 23.59
CA TRP A 93 -0.54 -7.96 22.18
C TRP A 93 0.44 -6.79 21.99
N GLU A 94 0.22 -5.68 22.69
CA GLU A 94 1.06 -4.47 22.62
C GLU A 94 2.46 -4.67 23.20
N SER A 95 2.64 -5.57 24.17
CA SER A 95 3.98 -5.90 24.69
C SER A 95 4.85 -6.65 23.68
N GLN A 96 4.23 -7.41 22.77
CA GLN A 96 4.90 -8.18 21.74
C GLN A 96 5.04 -7.38 20.42
N HIS A 97 4.16 -6.41 20.19
CA HIS A 97 4.05 -5.69 18.92
C HIS A 97 4.21 -4.19 19.12
N SER A 98 5.29 -3.64 18.57
CA SER A 98 5.55 -2.20 18.61
C SER A 98 4.37 -1.37 18.05
N PRO A 99 4.10 -0.18 18.61
CA PRO A 99 3.08 0.73 18.07
C PRO A 99 3.32 1.14 16.61
N ALA A 100 4.58 1.11 16.14
CA ALA A 100 4.93 1.41 14.76
C ALA A 100 4.64 0.26 13.77
N HIS A 101 4.42 -0.96 14.27
CA HIS A 101 4.14 -2.10 13.40
C HIS A 101 2.68 -2.06 12.94
N GLU A 102 2.46 -2.06 11.63
CA GLU A 102 1.11 -2.18 11.06
C GLU A 102 0.55 -3.58 11.36
N VAL A 103 -0.75 -3.69 11.66
CA VAL A 103 -1.40 -4.99 11.85
C VAL A 103 -1.38 -5.77 10.52
N ASP A 104 -0.67 -6.88 10.48
CA ASP A 104 -0.53 -7.75 9.30
C ASP A 104 -1.09 -9.16 9.56
N PHE A 105 -0.84 -10.10 8.65
CA PHE A 105 -1.29 -11.49 8.79
C PHE A 105 -0.27 -12.43 9.43
N VAL A 106 0.95 -11.92 9.66
CA VAL A 106 2.03 -12.68 10.30
C VAL A 106 1.89 -12.58 11.81
N THR A 107 1.36 -11.46 12.28
CA THR A 107 1.03 -11.20 13.67
C THR A 107 -0.34 -11.79 14.06
N PRO A 108 -0.55 -12.12 15.35
CA PRO A 108 -1.86 -12.47 15.87
C PRO A 108 -2.88 -11.35 15.61
N PRO A 109 -4.17 -11.69 15.41
CA PRO A 109 -5.19 -10.70 15.09
C PRO A 109 -5.29 -9.64 16.19
N TYR A 110 -5.56 -8.41 15.78
CA TYR A 110 -5.78 -7.33 16.74
C TYR A 110 -7.03 -7.62 17.61
N PRO A 111 -6.95 -7.53 18.95
CA PRO A 111 -8.11 -7.74 19.82
C PRO A 111 -9.25 -6.76 19.51
N LEU A 112 -10.50 -7.26 19.43
CA LEU A 112 -11.65 -6.42 19.06
C LEU A 112 -12.26 -5.74 20.29
N THR A 113 -12.65 -4.47 20.16
CA THR A 113 -13.29 -3.71 21.23
C THR A 113 -14.53 -4.44 21.78
N PRO A 114 -14.74 -4.52 23.10
CA PRO A 114 -15.90 -5.19 23.70
C PRO A 114 -17.24 -4.66 23.18
N GLY A 115 -18.19 -5.56 22.90
CA GLY A 115 -19.51 -5.22 22.39
C GLY A 115 -19.58 -4.90 20.90
N THR A 116 -18.46 -4.97 20.18
CA THR A 116 -18.45 -4.89 18.71
C THR A 116 -18.76 -6.25 18.09
N VAL A 117 -19.23 -6.22 16.84
CA VAL A 117 -19.42 -7.47 16.07
C VAL A 117 -18.08 -7.99 15.56
N ASN A 118 -18.04 -9.29 15.26
CA ASN A 118 -16.84 -9.94 14.75
C ASN A 118 -16.41 -9.33 13.40
N ILE A 119 -15.12 -9.43 13.10
CA ILE A 119 -14.60 -9.04 11.78
C ILE A 119 -15.21 -9.90 10.67
N ARG A 120 -15.33 -9.32 9.46
CA ARG A 120 -16.03 -9.97 8.32
C ARG A 120 -17.53 -10.16 8.56
N SER A 121 -18.18 -9.23 9.27
CA SER A 121 -19.65 -9.22 9.44
C SER A 121 -20.37 -8.16 8.60
N LYS A 122 -19.64 -7.48 7.69
CA LYS A 122 -20.08 -6.27 6.96
C LYS A 122 -20.41 -5.14 7.95
N GLU A 123 -19.60 -5.07 8.98
CA GLU A 123 -19.66 -4.06 10.01
C GLU A 123 -19.08 -2.73 9.53
N CYS A 124 -19.49 -1.66 10.19
CA CYS A 124 -18.83 -0.38 10.09
C CYS A 124 -17.41 -0.48 10.67
N PHE A 125 -16.38 -0.10 9.91
CA PHE A 125 -15.01 -0.18 10.39
C PHE A 125 -14.68 0.90 11.43
N ARG A 126 -15.48 1.96 11.54
CA ARG A 126 -15.29 3.03 12.53
C ARG A 126 -15.81 2.66 13.92
N CYS A 127 -17.00 2.07 14.01
CA CYS A 127 -17.64 1.78 15.31
C CYS A 127 -17.80 0.29 15.61
N GLY A 128 -17.45 -0.60 14.66
CA GLY A 128 -17.54 -2.05 14.83
C GLY A 128 -18.96 -2.58 14.98
N GLN A 129 -19.99 -1.83 14.56
CA GLN A 129 -21.39 -2.24 14.59
C GLN A 129 -21.94 -2.52 13.18
N LYS A 130 -23.00 -3.33 13.10
CA LYS A 130 -23.71 -3.62 11.84
C LYS A 130 -24.81 -2.61 11.55
N GLY A 131 -25.23 -2.54 10.28
CA GLY A 131 -26.38 -1.74 9.83
C GLY A 131 -26.03 -0.49 9.01
N HIS A 132 -24.75 -0.09 8.97
CA HIS A 132 -24.26 1.01 8.15
C HIS A 132 -22.79 0.79 7.76
N TYR A 133 -22.32 1.47 6.72
CA TYR A 133 -20.91 1.46 6.33
C TYR A 133 -20.12 2.59 6.98
N SER A 134 -18.79 2.52 6.95
CA SER A 134 -17.92 3.56 7.52
C SER A 134 -18.30 4.96 7.06
N ARG A 135 -18.59 5.19 5.78
CA ARG A 135 -19.02 6.52 5.26
C ARG A 135 -20.33 7.06 5.86
N GLU A 136 -21.23 6.18 6.29
CA GLU A 136 -22.55 6.51 6.85
C GLU A 136 -22.54 6.55 8.38
N CYS A 137 -21.39 6.31 9.02
CA CYS A 137 -21.30 6.22 10.47
C CYS A 137 -21.43 7.60 11.13
N GLN A 138 -22.51 7.80 11.88
CA GLN A 138 -22.81 9.01 12.65
C GLN A 138 -22.33 8.93 14.10
N VAL A 139 -21.52 7.93 14.44
CA VAL A 139 -20.99 7.75 15.80
C VAL A 139 -19.85 8.74 16.03
N GLU A 140 -19.95 9.49 17.12
CA GLU A 140 -18.91 10.40 17.62
C GLU A 140 -17.55 9.70 17.73
N GLU A 141 -16.47 10.44 17.46
CA GLU A 141 -15.10 9.89 17.45
C GLU A 141 -14.72 9.23 18.78
N ALA A 142 -15.19 9.75 19.92
CA ALA A 142 -14.97 9.18 21.24
C ALA A 142 -15.57 7.77 21.44
N ARG A 143 -16.55 7.39 20.62
CA ARG A 143 -17.19 6.05 20.64
C ARG A 143 -16.75 5.17 19.48
N GLN A 144 -15.82 5.64 18.65
CA GLN A 144 -15.24 4.84 17.59
C GLN A 144 -14.19 3.88 18.17
N VAL A 145 -13.98 2.77 17.48
CA VAL A 145 -12.93 1.80 17.86
C VAL A 145 -11.56 2.39 17.57
N ASN A 146 -10.53 1.88 18.25
CA ASN A 146 -9.15 2.35 18.08
C ASN A 146 -8.75 2.36 16.58
N PRO A 147 -8.04 3.38 16.07
CA PRO A 147 -7.59 3.42 14.68
C PRO A 147 -6.93 2.13 14.18
N ARG A 148 -6.12 1.43 14.99
CA ARG A 148 -5.49 0.15 14.60
C ARG A 148 -6.54 -0.95 14.37
N GLU A 149 -7.58 -1.00 15.20
CA GLU A 149 -8.72 -1.89 14.97
C GLU A 149 -9.46 -1.51 13.69
N GLN A 150 -9.67 -0.21 13.43
CA GLN A 150 -10.32 0.25 12.19
C GLN A 150 -9.53 -0.22 10.94
N HIS A 151 -8.21 -0.05 10.95
CA HIS A 151 -7.33 -0.51 9.88
C HIS A 151 -7.38 -2.03 9.73
N TRP A 152 -7.35 -2.78 10.82
CA TRP A 152 -7.45 -4.24 10.80
C TRP A 152 -8.77 -4.71 10.19
N ARG A 153 -9.90 -4.15 10.63
CA ARG A 153 -11.24 -4.40 10.07
C ARG A 153 -11.29 -4.10 8.58
N ALA A 154 -10.75 -2.95 8.16
CA ALA A 154 -10.72 -2.54 6.76
C ALA A 154 -9.82 -3.46 5.91
N LYS A 155 -8.67 -3.90 6.44
CA LYS A 155 -7.72 -4.80 5.75
C LYS A 155 -8.35 -6.16 5.47
N ILE A 156 -8.97 -6.76 6.49
CA ILE A 156 -9.74 -8.01 6.35
C ILE A 156 -10.91 -7.81 5.37
N GLY A 157 -11.67 -6.74 5.52
CA GLY A 157 -12.81 -6.44 4.66
C GLY A 157 -12.40 -6.29 3.19
N ARG A 158 -11.29 -5.61 2.89
CA ARG A 158 -10.78 -5.45 1.53
C ARG A 158 -10.46 -6.80 0.89
N LEU A 159 -9.78 -7.68 1.61
CA LEU A 159 -9.37 -8.98 1.08
C LEU A 159 -10.51 -9.96 0.88
N LEU A 160 -11.56 -9.89 1.70
CA LEU A 160 -12.65 -10.87 1.65
C LEU A 160 -13.88 -10.37 0.88
N TYR A 161 -14.06 -9.06 0.73
CA TYR A 161 -15.20 -8.48 0.01
C TYR A 161 -14.87 -7.89 -1.36
N MET A 162 -13.65 -7.40 -1.60
CA MET A 162 -13.31 -6.76 -2.89
C MET A 162 -12.70 -7.73 -3.91
N THR A 163 -11.99 -8.77 -3.47
CA THR A 163 -11.40 -9.80 -4.34
C THR A 163 -12.46 -10.54 -5.15
N LYS A 164 -13.61 -10.85 -4.55
CA LYS A 164 -14.75 -11.49 -5.23
C LYS A 164 -15.34 -10.67 -6.37
N LYS A 165 -15.16 -9.35 -6.40
CA LYS A 165 -15.65 -8.51 -7.50
C LYS A 165 -14.74 -8.51 -8.72
N LEU A 166 -13.46 -8.86 -8.58
CA LEU A 166 -12.50 -8.82 -9.68
C LEU A 166 -12.42 -10.15 -10.45
N THR A 167 -12.76 -11.27 -9.81
CA THR A 167 -12.78 -12.59 -10.47
C THR A 167 -13.99 -12.78 -11.38
N ASP A 168 -15.04 -11.97 -11.23
CA ASP A 168 -16.19 -11.93 -12.17
C ASP A 168 -15.97 -10.94 -13.32
N THR A 169 -14.87 -10.18 -13.33
CA THR A 169 -14.51 -9.32 -14.48
C THR A 169 -13.70 -10.13 -15.48
N ALA A 170 -14.37 -11.06 -16.17
CA ALA A 170 -13.95 -11.51 -17.49
C ALA A 170 -13.93 -10.29 -18.42
N GLY A 171 -12.79 -9.57 -18.49
CA GLY A 171 -12.69 -8.39 -19.35
C GLY A 171 -11.69 -7.31 -18.95
N ILE A 172 -10.52 -7.66 -18.38
CA ILE A 172 -9.38 -6.77 -18.57
C ILE A 172 -8.94 -6.96 -20.02
N SER A 173 -9.52 -6.20 -20.93
CA SER A 173 -9.09 -6.16 -22.32
C SER A 173 -7.64 -5.70 -22.34
N GLN A 174 -6.73 -6.59 -22.74
CA GLN A 174 -5.37 -6.19 -23.06
C GLN A 174 -5.47 -5.20 -24.22
N ILE A 175 -5.09 -3.94 -23.98
CA ILE A 175 -4.90 -2.99 -25.05
C ILE A 175 -3.61 -3.43 -25.71
N ASN A 176 -3.70 -4.18 -26.81
CA ASN A 176 -2.54 -4.38 -27.67
C ASN A 176 -2.20 -2.99 -28.23
N ALA A 177 -1.21 -2.34 -27.64
CA ALA A 177 -0.50 -1.25 -28.29
C ALA A 177 0.10 -1.87 -29.56
N THR A 178 -0.58 -1.70 -30.68
CA THR A 178 0.03 -1.94 -31.99
C THR A 178 1.15 -0.93 -32.06
N GLU A 179 2.39 -1.41 -32.17
CA GLU A 179 3.55 -0.53 -32.31
C GLU A 179 3.28 0.49 -33.41
N ASP A 180 3.52 1.74 -33.07
CA ASP A 180 3.22 2.90 -33.89
C ASP A 180 3.73 2.69 -35.31
N ILE A 181 2.82 2.68 -36.27
CA ILE A 181 3.15 2.86 -37.68
C ILE A 181 3.87 4.22 -37.75
N PRO A 182 5.15 4.29 -38.19
CA PRO A 182 5.84 5.56 -38.34
C PRO A 182 5.15 6.35 -39.45
N LEU A 183 4.20 7.21 -39.08
CA LEU A 183 3.68 8.20 -40.00
C LEU A 183 4.83 9.17 -40.30
N PRO A 184 5.13 9.46 -41.58
CA PRO A 184 6.18 10.40 -41.94
C PRO A 184 5.84 11.77 -41.35
N TYR A 185 6.66 12.23 -40.40
CA TYR A 185 6.56 13.57 -39.85
C TYR A 185 7.06 14.56 -40.91
N GLU A 186 6.13 15.16 -41.65
CA GLU A 186 6.41 16.25 -42.59
C GLU A 186 6.68 17.55 -41.80
N LEU A 187 7.97 17.90 -41.68
CA LEU A 187 8.46 19.12 -41.03
C LEU A 187 8.04 20.42 -41.74
N THR A 188 7.40 20.34 -42.90
CA THR A 188 7.02 21.49 -43.72
C THR A 188 5.66 22.09 -43.38
N ILE A 189 4.86 21.43 -42.51
CA ILE A 189 3.49 21.89 -42.19
C ILE A 189 3.48 23.06 -41.19
N TYR A 190 4.51 23.20 -40.35
CA TYR A 190 4.59 24.28 -39.37
C TYR A 190 5.81 25.15 -39.64
N ASP A 191 5.62 26.18 -40.47
CA ASP A 191 6.62 27.23 -40.64
C ASP A 191 6.67 28.07 -39.35
N ALA A 192 7.57 27.71 -38.44
CA ALA A 192 7.76 28.42 -37.18
C ALA A 192 8.15 29.89 -37.39
N ALA A 193 8.63 30.28 -38.58
CA ALA A 193 8.97 31.66 -38.91
C ALA A 193 7.74 32.56 -39.13
N SER A 194 6.54 32.00 -39.31
CA SER A 194 5.28 32.76 -39.45
C SER A 194 4.50 32.89 -38.14
N LEU A 195 5.00 32.34 -37.03
CA LEU A 195 4.40 32.52 -35.70
C LEU A 195 4.85 33.83 -35.07
N ASN A 196 4.09 34.90 -35.29
CA ASN A 196 4.21 36.12 -34.51
C ASN A 196 3.62 35.89 -33.11
N PHE A 197 4.48 35.82 -32.09
CA PHE A 197 4.06 35.94 -30.70
C PHE A 197 3.83 37.42 -30.39
N GLU A 198 2.57 37.83 -30.17
CA GLU A 198 2.29 39.11 -29.53
C GLU A 198 2.64 38.99 -28.04
N ASP A 199 3.63 39.76 -27.58
CA ASP A 199 3.95 39.92 -26.17
C ASP A 199 2.80 40.67 -25.47
N TYR A 200 1.94 39.93 -24.79
CA TYR A 200 1.00 40.50 -23.83
C TYR A 200 1.68 40.55 -22.46
N ASP A 201 2.25 41.72 -22.13
CA ASP A 201 2.68 42.05 -20.78
C ASP A 201 1.46 42.33 -19.89
N ASP A 202 0.78 41.29 -19.40
CA ASP A 202 -0.16 41.43 -18.28
C ASP A 202 0.38 40.69 -17.03
N SER A 203 1.24 41.41 -16.31
CA SER A 203 1.69 41.00 -14.98
C SER A 203 0.57 41.23 -13.97
N GLY A 204 -0.33 40.25 -13.83
CA GLY A 204 -1.38 40.23 -12.82
C GLY A 204 -0.81 40.17 -11.39
N ASN A 205 -0.71 41.33 -10.74
CA ASN A 205 -0.34 41.45 -9.33
C ASN A 205 -1.55 41.09 -8.44
N GLY A 206 -1.62 39.85 -7.96
CA GLY A 206 -2.67 39.39 -7.05
C GLY A 206 -2.52 39.99 -5.66
N GLN A 207 -3.38 40.94 -5.29
CA GLN A 207 -3.48 41.45 -3.92
C GLN A 207 -4.15 40.40 -3.01
N GLU A 208 -3.38 39.84 -2.08
CA GLU A 208 -3.91 39.07 -0.96
C GLU A 208 -4.71 39.98 -0.02
N SER A 209 -6.02 39.74 0.08
CA SER A 209 -6.90 40.40 1.05
C SER A 209 -7.06 39.50 2.27
N ARG A 210 -6.37 39.87 3.35
CA ARG A 210 -6.58 39.33 4.70
C ARG A 210 -7.67 40.15 5.40
N ALA A 211 -8.78 39.50 5.73
CA ALA A 211 -9.71 39.92 6.78
C ALA A 211 -10.42 38.69 7.34
#